data_AF-A0AA87ZFG4-F1
#
_entry.id   AF-A0AA87ZFG4-F1
#
_cell.length_a   1.000
_cell.length_b   1.000
_cell.length_c   1.000
_cell.angle_alpha   90.00
_cell.angle_beta   90.00
_cell.angle_gamma   90.00
#
_symmetry.space_group_name_H-M   'P 1'
#
loop_
_entity.id
_entity.type
_entity.pdbx_description
1 polymer ?
#
loop_
_entity_poly.entity_id
_entity_poly.type
_entity_poly.pdbx_seq_one_letter_code
_entity_poly.pdbx_strand_id
1 'polypeptide(L)' 'MEFFNKAKAVRLKSHLDKYLYANDDEETVRQTRNGSSRKAWWTVELVDGKSHV' A
#
# COMPACT_ATOMS: atom_id res chain seq x y z
N MET A 1 -6.70 -7.51 -11.53
CA MET A 1 -7.51 -7.02 -10.39
C MET A 1 -7.92 -8.13 -9.41
N GLU A 2 -8.05 -9.40 -9.83
CA GLU A 2 -8.50 -10.48 -8.93
C GLU A 2 -7.56 -10.81 -7.75
N PHE A 3 -6.27 -10.46 -7.86
CA PHE A 3 -5.28 -10.70 -6.80
C PHE A 3 -5.59 -9.96 -5.50
N PHE A 4 -6.25 -8.80 -5.59
CA PHE A 4 -6.60 -7.99 -4.42
C PHE A 4 -7.79 -8.55 -3.63
N ASN A 5 -8.58 -9.43 -4.24
CA ASN A 5 -9.76 -10.01 -3.59
C ASN A 5 -9.42 -11.08 -2.54
N LYS A 6 -8.22 -11.66 -2.58
CA LYS A 6 -7.79 -12.72 -1.66
C LYS A 6 -6.78 -12.25 -0.61
N ALA A 7 -6.13 -11.11 -0.84
CA ALA A 7 -5.09 -10.60 0.03
C ALA A 7 -5.68 -9.67 1.10
N LYS A 8 -5.33 -9.90 2.37
CA LYS A 8 -5.77 -9.04 3.49
C LYS A 8 -5.12 -7.64 3.47
N ALA A 9 -3.93 -7.54 2.90
CA ALA A 9 -3.17 -6.31 2.74
C ALA A 9 -2.14 -6.48 1.63
N VAL A 10 -1.68 -5.37 1.07
CA VAL A 10 -0.64 -5.33 0.04
C VAL A 10 0.53 -4.48 0.47
N ARG A 11 1.66 -4.66 -0.20
CA ARG A 11 2.84 -3.80 -0.06
C ARG A 11 3.15 -3.20 -1.42
N LEU A 12 3.34 -1.89 -1.46
CA LEU A 12 3.64 -1.15 -2.68
C LEU A 12 5.15 -0.99 -2.77
N LYS A 13 5.78 -1.80 -3.62
CA LYS A 13 7.24 -1.82 -3.82
C LYS A 13 7.61 -1.04 -5.08
N SER A 14 8.51 -0.08 -4.96
CA SER A 14 9.06 0.68 -6.08
C SER A 14 10.18 -0.10 -6.78
N HIS A 15 10.57 0.38 -7.97
CA HIS A 15 11.71 -0.17 -8.73
C HIS A 15 13.05 -0.09 -7.98
N LEU A 16 13.17 0.77 -6.97
CA LEU A 16 14.38 0.94 -6.15
C LEU A 16 14.36 0.07 -4.89
N ASP A 17 13.53 -0.96 -4.86
CA ASP A 17 13.33 -1.87 -3.73
C ASP A 17 12.90 -1.17 -2.43
N LYS A 18 12.18 -0.04 -2.55
CA LYS A 18 11.58 0.66 -1.40
C LYS A 18 10.08 0.43 -1.35
N TYR A 19 9.52 0.42 -0.15
CA TYR A 19 8.10 0.25 0.12
C TYR A 19 7.46 1.58 0.52
N LEU A 20 6.23 1.81 0.09
CA LEU A 20 5.40 2.89 0.63
C LEU A 20 5.10 2.61 2.11
N TYR A 21 5.35 3.60 2.97
CA TYR A 21 5.38 3.45 4.42
C TYR A 21 4.69 4.65 5.08
N ALA A 22 3.68 4.37 5.91
CA ALA A 22 3.00 5.38 6.72
C ALA A 22 3.93 5.90 7.82
N ASN A 23 3.97 7.21 8.02
CA ASN A 23 4.69 7.80 9.15
C ASN A 23 3.87 7.73 10.45
N ASP A 24 4.52 8.10 11.54
CA ASP A 24 3.93 8.16 12.88
C ASP A 24 2.96 9.34 13.06
N ASP A 25 2.96 10.30 12.14
CA ASP A 25 2.07 11.45 12.16
C ASP A 25 0.66 11.16 11.62
N GLU A 26 0.41 9.92 11.15
CA GLU A 26 -0.85 9.47 10.54
C GLU A 26 -1.32 10.27 9.29
N GLU A 27 -0.51 11.24 8.85
CA GLU A 27 -0.83 12.16 7.77
C GLU A 27 0.07 11.94 6.55
N THR A 28 1.34 11.60 6.79
CA THR A 28 2.35 11.56 5.73
C THR A 28 2.83 10.15 5.40
N VAL A 29 3.31 10.01 4.17
CA VAL A 29 3.88 8.76 3.67
C VAL A 29 5.30 9.01 3.20
N ARG A 30 6.15 7.98 3.34
CA ARG A 30 7.51 7.98 2.83
C ARG A 30 7.84 6.64 2.18
N GLN A 31 9.02 6.56 1.57
CA GLN A 31 9.55 5.31 1.05
C GLN A 31 10.71 4.81 1.91
N THR A 32 10.70 3.52 2.25
CA THR A 32 11.78 2.88 3.04
C THR A 32 12.05 1.47 2.56
N ARG A 33 13.24 0.94 2.83
CA ARG A 33 13.56 -0.47 2.55
C ARG A 33 12.91 -1.44 3.55
N ASN A 34 12.42 -0.94 4.70
CA ASN A 34 11.74 -1.77 5.69
C ASN A 34 10.29 -2.09 5.27
N GLY A 35 10.11 -3.16 4.50
CA GLY A 35 8.79 -3.64 4.09
C GLY A 35 8.11 -4.60 5.06
N SER A 36 8.78 -5.06 6.13
CA SER A 36 8.19 -6.04 7.06
C SER A 36 7.28 -5.40 8.11
N SER A 37 7.50 -4.12 8.43
CA SER A 37 6.66 -3.33 9.32
C SER A 37 5.20 -3.27 8.85
N ARG A 38 4.26 -3.26 9.81
CA ARG A 38 2.84 -3.05 9.55
C ARG A 38 2.54 -1.70 8.89
N LYS A 39 3.39 -0.70 9.09
CA LYS A 39 3.27 0.61 8.43
C LYS A 39 3.51 0.56 6.91
N ALA A 40 4.05 -0.55 6.40
CA ALA A 40 4.18 -0.80 4.97
C ALA A 40 3.01 -1.61 4.38
N TRP A 41 2.02 -1.99 5.20
CA TRP A 41 0.87 -2.78 4.78
C TRP A 41 -0.30 -1.86 4.48
N TRP A 42 -0.88 -2.02 3.30
CA TRP A 42 -1.95 -1.18 2.79
C TRP A 42 -3.18 -2.03 2.50
N THR A 43 -4.34 -1.57 2.94
CA THR A 43 -5.64 -2.13 2.53
C THR A 43 -6.04 -1.55 1.18
N VAL A 44 -6.66 -2.36 0.35
CA VAL A 44 -7.23 -1.92 -0.92
C VAL A 44 -8.74 -1.88 -0.75
N GLU A 45 -9.33 -0.73 -1.02
CA GLU A 45 -10.78 -0.55 -1.00
C GLU A 45 -11.26 -0.27 -2.42
N LEU A 46 -12.28 -1.00 -2.88
CA LEU A 46 -12.89 -0.77 -4.17
C LEU A 46 -13.89 0.38 -4.02
N VAL A 47 -13.59 1.52 -4.64
CA VAL A 47 -14.47 2.69 -4.62
C VAL A 47 -15.52 2.54 -5.71
N ASP A 48 -16.79 2.45 -5.32
CA ASP A 48 -17.90 2.34 -6.27
C ASP A 48 -18.08 3.63 -7.08
N GLY A 49 -18.46 3.51 -8.35
CA GLY A 49 -18.72 4.66 -9.24
C GLY A 49 -17.50 5.32 -9.91
N LYS A 50 -16.27 4.85 -9.68
CA LYS A 50 -15.09 5.26 -10.46
C LYS A 50 -14.48 4.04 -11.15
N SER A 51 -15.02 3.69 -12.32
CA SER A 51 -14.26 2.85 -13.25
C SER A 51 -13.00 3.63 -13.60
N HIS A 52 -11.84 3.08 -13.27
CA HIS A 52 -10.56 3.73 -13.50
C HIS A 52 -10.37 3.85 -15.02
N VAL A 53 -10.65 5.04 -15.56
CA VAL A 53 -10.22 5.50 -16.88
C VAL A 53 -8.95 6.31 -16.68
#